data_AF-A0A7J7MUH2-F1
#
_entry.id   AF-A0A7J7MUH2-F1
#
_cell.length_a   1.000
_cell.length_b   1.000
_cell.length_c   1.000
_cell.angle_alpha   90.00
_cell.angle_beta   90.00
_cell.angle_gamma   90.00
#
_symmetry.space_group_name_H-M   'P 1'
#
loop_
_entity.id
_entity.type
_entity.pdbx_description
1 polymer ?
#
loop_
_entity_poly.entity_id
_entity_poly.type
_entity_poly.pdbx_seq_one_letter_code
_entity_poly.pdbx_strand_id
1 'polypeptide(L)'
;MSFSDPDIAIPANPQYLVTPLKGHYLIESSGDLLRVKRNVRNNHSLTCGFKLLKYNQIASKWVKVKNLNNQILFLGDNSSFSVSALNFPGYKPNCIYFTSDTYGYKRLGAW
;
A
#
# COMPACT_ATOMS: atom_id res chain seq x y z
N MET A 1 -29.71 2.18 -1.40
CA MET A 1 -29.19 2.41 -2.76
C MET A 1 -27.99 1.48 -2.94
N SER A 2 -28.16 0.40 -3.69
CA SER A 2 -27.08 -0.55 -3.97
C SER A 2 -26.31 -0.06 -5.19
N PHE A 3 -25.04 0.31 -4.99
CA PHE A 3 -24.09 0.50 -6.08
C PHE A 3 -23.47 -0.85 -6.40
N SER A 4 -24.06 -1.59 -7.33
CA SER A 4 -23.36 -2.71 -7.96
C SER A 4 -23.51 -2.52 -9.46
N ASP A 5 -22.46 -2.00 -10.09
CA ASP A 5 -22.27 -2.13 -11.53
C ASP A 5 -22.32 -3.63 -11.87
N PRO A 6 -23.12 -4.06 -12.87
CA PRO A 6 -23.32 -5.48 -13.18
C PRO A 6 -22.03 -6.20 -13.63
N ASP A 7 -20.98 -5.47 -13.99
CA ASP A 7 -19.72 -6.03 -14.48
C ASP A 7 -18.66 -6.23 -13.38
N ILE A 8 -18.87 -5.69 -12.17
CA ILE A 8 -17.91 -5.80 -11.06
C ILE A 8 -18.51 -6.69 -9.97
N ALA A 9 -18.18 -7.99 -10.03
CA ALA A 9 -18.56 -8.93 -9.00
C ALA A 9 -17.73 -8.74 -7.73
N ILE A 10 -18.41 -8.61 -6.58
CA ILE A 10 -17.76 -8.77 -5.27
C ILE A 10 -17.49 -10.28 -5.10
N PRO A 11 -16.24 -10.71 -4.85
CA PRO A 11 -15.96 -12.12 -4.71
C PRO A 11 -16.69 -12.68 -3.48
N ALA A 12 -17.62 -13.61 -3.70
CA ALA A 12 -18.41 -14.24 -2.64
C ALA A 12 -17.60 -15.24 -1.80
N ASN A 13 -16.44 -15.69 -2.29
CA ASN A 13 -15.58 -16.63 -1.57
C ASN A 13 -14.69 -15.86 -0.56
N PRO A 14 -14.78 -16.16 0.75
CA PRO A 14 -14.00 -15.52 1.80
C PRO A 14 -12.48 -15.55 1.59
N GLN A 15 -11.95 -16.50 0.82
CA GLN A 15 -10.51 -16.58 0.53
C GLN A 15 -9.99 -15.38 -0.30
N TYR A 16 -10.88 -14.73 -1.04
CA TYR A 16 -10.60 -13.51 -1.80
C TYR A 16 -10.99 -12.25 -1.05
N LEU A 17 -11.70 -12.38 0.08
CA LEU A 17 -11.95 -11.26 0.98
C LEU A 17 -10.64 -10.95 1.71
N VAL A 18 -9.97 -9.90 1.25
CA VAL A 18 -8.84 -9.33 1.98
C VAL A 18 -9.44 -8.54 3.12
N THR A 19 -9.53 -9.15 4.32
CA THR A 19 -9.71 -8.35 5.53
C THR A 19 -8.56 -7.36 5.58
N PRO A 20 -8.81 -6.04 5.65
CA PRO A 20 -7.74 -5.06 5.75
C PRO A 20 -7.02 -5.28 7.09
N LEU A 21 -5.99 -6.12 7.07
CA LEU A 21 -5.08 -6.22 8.20
C LEU A 21 -4.38 -4.88 8.27
N LYS A 22 -4.56 -4.18 9.39
CA LYS A 22 -3.94 -2.88 9.62
C LYS A 22 -2.45 -2.94 9.27
N GLY A 23 -1.99 -2.04 8.40
CA GLY A 23 -0.61 -2.04 7.91
C GLY A 23 -0.31 -3.03 6.78
N HIS A 24 -1.30 -3.64 6.14
CA HIS A 24 -1.14 -4.41 4.92
C HIS A 24 -1.86 -3.72 3.75
N TYR A 25 -1.11 -3.46 2.68
CA TYR A 25 -1.60 -2.76 1.50
C TYR A 25 -1.43 -3.67 0.29
N LEU A 26 -2.49 -3.82 -0.51
CA LEU A 26 -2.48 -4.54 -1.79
C LEU A 26 -2.61 -3.51 -2.91
N ILE A 27 -1.65 -3.50 -3.85
CA ILE A 27 -1.46 -2.41 -4.80
C ILE A 27 -1.09 -3.00 -6.16
N GLU A 28 -1.77 -2.54 -7.21
CA GLU A 28 -1.29 -2.70 -8.58
C GLU A 28 -0.19 -1.66 -8.86
N SER A 29 0.90 -2.09 -9.49
CA SER A 29 2.02 -1.23 -9.84
C SER A 29 2.69 -1.73 -11.11
N SER A 30 2.47 -1.03 -12.22
CA SER A 30 3.16 -1.28 -13.51
C SER A 30 2.99 -2.73 -14.00
N GLY A 31 1.78 -3.28 -13.85
CA GLY A 31 1.42 -4.64 -14.21
C GLY A 31 1.71 -5.68 -13.14
N ASP A 32 2.38 -5.30 -12.05
CA ASP A 32 2.67 -6.18 -10.93
C ASP A 32 1.68 -6.00 -9.78
N LEU A 33 1.28 -7.13 -9.18
CA LEU A 33 0.53 -7.12 -7.92
C LEU A 33 1.50 -7.13 -6.73
N LEU A 34 1.47 -6.08 -5.93
CA LEU A 34 2.33 -5.87 -4.78
C LEU A 34 1.55 -5.95 -3.47
N ARG A 35 2.15 -6.57 -2.45
CA ARG A 35 1.71 -6.53 -1.06
C ARG A 35 2.78 -5.82 -0.23
N VAL A 36 2.43 -4.69 0.35
CA VAL A 36 3.28 -3.95 1.29
C VAL A 36 2.85 -4.27 2.71
N LYS A 37 3.80 -4.63 3.57
CA LYS A 37 3.58 -4.77 5.01
C LYS A 37 4.32 -3.64 5.73
N ARG A 38 3.59 -2.84 6.51
CA ARG A 38 4.12 -1.81 7.39
C ARG A 38 4.57 -2.44 8.69
N ASN A 39 5.82 -2.19 9.05
CA ASN A 39 6.36 -2.59 10.35
C ASN A 39 6.19 -1.42 11.32
N VAL A 40 5.56 -1.67 12.46
CA VAL A 40 5.29 -0.68 13.50
C VAL A 40 5.99 -1.10 14.79
N ARG A 41 6.61 -0.15 15.51
CA ARG A 41 7.16 -0.40 16.85
C ARG A 41 6.04 -0.24 17.90
N ASN A 42 5.89 -1.25 18.77
CA ASN A 42 4.77 -1.37 19.71
C ASN A 42 4.57 -0.18 20.67
N ASN A 43 5.61 0.59 20.97
CA ASN A 43 5.52 1.63 22.02
C ASN A 43 4.93 2.97 21.56
N HIS A 44 4.85 3.27 20.25
CA HIS A 44 4.45 4.62 19.77
C HIS A 44 3.71 4.65 18.42
N SER A 45 3.24 3.51 17.90
CA SER A 45 2.65 3.44 16.54
C SER A 45 3.57 3.98 15.43
N LEU A 46 4.88 4.06 15.69
CA LEU A 46 5.86 4.58 14.75
C LEU A 46 6.18 3.55 13.68
N THR A 47 6.03 3.95 12.41
CA THR A 47 6.51 3.17 11.27
C THR A 47 8.02 3.08 11.31
N CYS A 48 8.56 1.86 11.39
CA CYS A 48 10.00 1.61 11.35
C CYS A 48 10.48 1.03 10.02
N GLY A 49 9.56 0.75 9.09
CA GLY A 49 9.91 0.35 7.73
C GLY A 49 8.80 -0.43 7.06
N PHE A 50 9.13 -0.95 5.87
CA PHE A 50 8.20 -1.69 5.03
C PHE A 50 8.84 -2.95 4.50
N LYS A 51 8.02 -4.00 4.33
CA LYS A 51 8.36 -5.21 3.60
C LYS A 51 7.54 -5.25 2.32
N LEU A 52 8.22 -5.24 1.19
CA LEU A 52 7.61 -5.33 -0.13
C LEU A 52 7.62 -6.78 -0.64
N LEU A 53 6.46 -7.24 -1.11
CA LEU A 53 6.26 -8.56 -1.68
C LEU A 53 5.60 -8.40 -3.05
N LYS A 54 6.12 -9.06 -4.08
CA LYS A 54 5.50 -9.17 -5.40
C LYS A 54 4.86 -10.54 -5.55
N TYR A 55 3.65 -10.61 -6.11
CA TYR A 55 3.02 -11.89 -6.40
C TYR A 55 3.66 -12.53 -7.64
N ASN A 56 4.18 -13.75 -7.48
CA ASN A 56 4.64 -14.57 -8.60
C ASN A 56 3.49 -15.51 -8.99
N GLN A 57 2.91 -15.28 -10.17
CA GLN A 57 1.77 -16.04 -10.67
C GLN A 57 2.14 -17.50 -11.00
N ILE A 58 3.32 -17.74 -11.58
CA ILE A 58 3.78 -19.09 -11.98
C ILE A 58 3.92 -19.98 -10.74
N ALA A 59 4.52 -19.45 -9.69
CA ALA A 59 4.76 -20.19 -8.44
C ALA A 59 3.65 -20.00 -7.39
N SER A 60 2.57 -19.28 -7.73
CA SER A 60 1.45 -18.93 -6.84
C SER A 60 1.88 -18.49 -5.44
N LYS A 61 2.91 -17.62 -5.36
CA LYS A 61 3.53 -17.23 -4.08
C LYS A 61 3.98 -15.78 -4.04
N TRP A 62 4.02 -15.23 -2.82
CA TRP A 62 4.57 -13.90 -2.56
C TRP A 62 6.10 -13.95 -2.40
N VAL A 63 6.82 -13.19 -3.23
CA VAL A 63 8.29 -13.11 -3.22
C VAL A 63 8.74 -11.74 -2.74
N LYS A 64 9.72 -11.69 -1.83
CA LYS A 64 10.26 -10.42 -1.34
C LYS A 64 11.03 -9.72 -2.45
N VAL A 65 10.75 -8.44 -2.65
CA VAL A 65 11.51 -7.56 -3.55
C VAL A 65 12.12 -6.42 -2.75
N LYS A 66 13.18 -5.81 -3.30
CA LYS A 66 13.98 -4.78 -2.60
C LYS A 66 13.86 -3.39 -3.23
N ASN A 67 13.29 -3.28 -4.43
CA ASN A 67 13.14 -2.04 -5.16
C ASN A 67 11.74 -1.94 -5.80
N LEU A 68 11.32 -0.71 -6.04
CA LEU A 68 10.14 -0.33 -6.82
C LEU A 68 10.54 0.20 -8.19
N ASN A 69 11.84 0.15 -8.53
CA ASN A 69 12.41 0.76 -9.72
C ASN A 69 12.02 2.24 -9.82
N ASN A 70 11.36 2.63 -10.90
CA ASN A 70 10.90 3.99 -11.13
C ASN A 70 9.51 4.28 -10.51
N GLN A 71 8.94 3.36 -9.75
CA GLN A 71 7.62 3.55 -9.14
C GLN A 71 7.71 4.26 -7.79
N ILE A 72 6.63 4.96 -7.47
CA ILE A 72 6.34 5.58 -6.18
C ILE A 72 5.05 4.95 -5.65
N LEU A 73 5.04 4.55 -4.38
CA LEU A 73 3.82 4.07 -3.72
C LEU A 73 3.27 5.12 -2.76
N PHE A 74 1.96 5.32 -2.81
CA PHE A 74 1.20 6.08 -1.82
C PHE A 74 0.33 5.12 -1.01
N LEU A 75 0.52 5.10 0.32
CA LEU A 75 -0.18 4.21 1.24
C LEU A 75 -1.09 5.02 2.17
N GLY A 76 -2.40 4.81 2.04
CA GLY A 76 -3.42 5.32 2.95
C GLY A 76 -4.26 4.20 3.54
N ASP A 77 -5.00 4.51 4.60
CA ASP A 77 -5.88 3.53 5.28
C ASP A 77 -7.02 3.05 4.37
N ASN A 78 -7.55 3.94 3.53
CA ASN A 78 -8.70 3.65 2.68
C ASN A 78 -8.28 3.20 1.27
N SER A 79 -7.20 3.76 0.76
CA SER A 79 -6.73 3.50 -0.59
C SER A 79 -5.22 3.57 -0.67
N SER A 80 -4.65 2.82 -1.60
CA SER A 80 -3.24 2.84 -1.90
C SER A 80 -3.07 2.72 -3.41
N PHE A 81 -2.09 3.42 -3.96
CA PHE A 81 -1.87 3.44 -5.40
C PHE A 81 -0.40 3.64 -5.73
N SER A 82 -0.03 3.25 -6.95
CA SER A 82 1.31 3.41 -7.50
C SER A 82 1.29 4.38 -8.66
N VAL A 83 2.36 5.16 -8.81
CA VAL A 83 2.59 6.01 -9.98
C VAL A 83 4.03 5.89 -10.46
N SER A 84 4.25 6.20 -11.74
CA SER A 84 5.61 6.34 -12.29
C SER A 84 6.20 7.68 -11.85
N ALA A 85 7.43 7.66 -11.31
CA ALA A 85 8.15 8.87 -10.93
C ALA A 85 8.44 9.79 -12.13
N LEU A 86 8.44 9.25 -13.36
CA LEU A 86 8.61 10.07 -14.57
C LEU A 86 7.42 11.02 -14.79
N ASN A 87 6.23 10.65 -14.32
CA ASN A 87 5.01 11.44 -14.48
C ASN A 87 4.81 12.44 -13.33
N PHE A 88 5.60 12.33 -12.26
CA PHE A 88 5.44 13.11 -11.03
C PHE A 88 6.79 13.74 -10.62
N PRO A 89 7.28 14.75 -11.36
CA PRO A 89 8.52 15.44 -11.03
C PRO A 89 8.42 16.06 -9.63
N GLY A 90 9.49 15.95 -8.85
CA GLY A 90 9.55 16.40 -7.45
C GLY A 90 9.37 15.29 -6.41
N TYR A 91 8.91 14.10 -6.82
CA TYR A 91 8.90 12.92 -5.96
C TYR A 91 10.10 12.03 -6.24
N LYS A 92 10.64 11.41 -5.19
CA LYS A 92 11.81 10.54 -5.32
C LYS A 92 11.36 9.15 -5.82
N PRO A 93 11.93 8.61 -6.91
CA PRO A 93 11.64 7.24 -7.33
C PRO A 93 12.07 6.24 -6.25
N ASN A 94 11.54 5.02 -6.33
CA ASN A 94 11.85 3.96 -5.38
C ASN A 94 11.50 4.30 -3.93
N CYS A 95 10.41 5.03 -3.70
CA CYS A 95 9.98 5.50 -2.38
C CYS A 95 8.53 5.15 -2.06
N ILE A 96 8.24 5.10 -0.76
CA ILE A 96 6.92 4.87 -0.20
C ILE A 96 6.54 6.10 0.62
N TYR A 97 5.45 6.76 0.24
CA TYR A 97 4.82 7.86 0.97
C TYR A 97 3.59 7.29 1.67
N PHE A 98 3.42 7.57 2.96
CA PHE A 98 2.36 6.95 3.75
C PHE A 98 1.75 7.90 4.77
N THR A 99 0.46 7.75 5.05
CA THR A 99 -0.19 8.42 6.16
C THR A 99 0.15 7.70 7.46
N SER A 100 0.69 8.43 8.44
CA SER A 100 0.93 7.90 9.78
C SER A 100 -0.31 8.11 10.65
N ASP A 101 -0.80 7.06 11.30
CA ASP A 101 -1.94 7.07 12.24
C ASP A 101 -1.71 7.91 13.52
N THR A 102 -0.65 8.72 13.57
CA THR A 102 -0.37 9.64 14.67
C THR A 102 -1.28 10.87 14.58
N TYR A 103 -2.59 10.66 14.69
CA TYR A 103 -3.51 11.69 15.18
C TYR A 103 -3.60 11.56 16.69
N GLY A 104 -2.66 12.21 17.38
CA GLY A 104 -2.60 12.24 18.85
C GLY A 104 -1.51 13.17 19.34
N TYR A 105 -1.80 14.48 19.31
CA TYR A 105 -1.00 15.60 19.84
C TYR A 105 0.36 15.90 19.16
N LYS A 106 0.31 16.72 18.10
CA LYS A 106 0.93 18.06 18.13
C LYS A 106 0.04 19.06 17.37
N ARG A 107 -0.89 19.70 18.09
CA ARG A 107 -1.04 21.15 17.89
C ARG A 107 0.28 21.75 18.38
N LEU A 108 0.90 22.55 17.52
CA LEU A 108 1.74 23.73 17.76
C LEU A 108 2.89 23.74 16.74
N GLY A 109 2.92 24.81 15.97
CA GLY A 109 4.00 25.14 15.05
C GLY A 109 3.49 25.44 13.65
N ALA A 110 3.08 26.68 13.44
CA ALA A 110 2.90 27.27 12.12
C ALA A 110 4.19 27.20 11.30
N TRP A 111 4.05 27.09 9.99
CA TRP A 111 4.91 27.76 9.01
C TRP A 111 3.99 28.42 8.00
#